data_AF-A0A645CN14-F1
#
_entry.id   AF-A0A645CN14-F1
#
_cell.length_a   1.000
_cell.length_b   1.000
_cell.length_c   1.000
_cell.angle_alpha   90.00
_cell.angle_beta   90.00
_cell.angle_gamma   90.00
#
_symmetry.space_group_name_H-M   'P 1'
#
loop_
_entity.id
_entity.type
_entity.pdbx_description
1 polymer ?
#
loop_
_entity_poly.entity_id
_entity_poly.type
_entity_poly.pdbx_seq_one_letter_code
_entity_poly.pdbx_strand_id
1 'polypeptide(L)'
;MNKKMDYILGIFFAVATVVFIILFLTNDIIFNWAFARHHNIWSWYIRPLFIIPIIFFAFKKSLTGIFASIFALFTSMFWFPAPETSSPQVMTFLAYEMEYLKGVWTAPKIIMSLSVPIFFIVLIIAAWKKNWRLLLGVVIAAALLKIIWSVVFSGEAGMSVLKPAITGLIICIGGVYYYKKNLSKKK
;
A
#
# COMPACT_ATOMS: atom_id res chain seq x y z
N MET A 1 9.81 18.51 14.95
CA MET A 1 9.06 17.79 16.00
C MET A 1 10.05 17.21 16.99
N ASN A 2 9.81 17.36 18.30
CA ASN A 2 10.66 16.72 19.30
C ASN A 2 10.48 15.18 19.25
N LYS A 3 11.47 14.43 19.76
CA LYS A 3 11.43 12.96 19.68
C LYS A 3 10.20 12.38 20.38
N LYS A 4 9.84 12.90 21.56
CA LYS A 4 8.69 12.41 22.34
C LYS A 4 7.38 12.47 21.53
N MET A 5 7.12 13.61 20.88
CA MET A 5 5.93 13.80 20.06
C MET A 5 5.97 12.94 18.79
N ASP A 6 7.14 12.73 18.18
CA ASP A 6 7.29 11.82 17.03
C ASP A 6 6.94 10.36 17.38
N TYR A 7 7.32 9.91 18.58
CA TYR A 7 6.94 8.59 19.10
C TYR A 7 5.44 8.51 19.40
N ILE A 8 4.88 9.49 20.11
CA ILE A 8 3.45 9.47 20.51
C ILE A 8 2.55 9.44 19.27
N LEU A 9 2.78 10.35 18.31
CA LEU A 9 1.97 10.40 17.09
C LEU A 9 2.24 9.20 16.17
N GLY A 10 3.48 8.69 16.13
CA GLY A 10 3.80 7.45 15.42
C GLY A 10 3.02 6.25 15.94
N ILE A 11 2.98 6.07 17.27
CA ILE A 11 2.18 5.01 17.92
C ILE A 11 0.69 5.22 17.64
N PHE A 12 0.20 6.46 17.75
CA PHE A 12 -1.19 6.78 17.43
C PHE A 12 -1.59 6.31 16.03
N PHE A 13 -0.83 6.67 14.99
CA PHE A 13 -1.13 6.23 13.62
C PHE A 13 -0.97 4.73 13.41
N ALA A 14 0.00 4.09 14.08
CA ALA A 14 0.17 2.64 14.03
C ALA A 14 -1.06 1.92 14.62
N VAL A 15 -1.50 2.33 15.81
CA VAL A 15 -2.69 1.80 16.47
C VAL A 15 -3.93 2.08 15.64
N ALA A 16 -4.10 3.30 15.12
CA ALA A 16 -5.22 3.65 14.25
C ALA A 16 -5.27 2.78 12.99
N THR A 17 -4.12 2.44 12.41
CA THR A 17 -4.03 1.51 11.26
C THR A 17 -4.53 0.11 11.63
N VAL A 18 -4.09 -0.42 12.77
CA VAL A 18 -4.53 -1.74 13.25
C VAL A 18 -6.03 -1.75 13.55
N VAL A 19 -6.52 -0.74 14.27
CA VAL A 19 -7.95 -0.58 14.57
C VAL A 19 -8.76 -0.48 13.28
N PHE A 20 -8.30 0.32 12.31
CA PHE A 20 -8.95 0.43 11.01
C PHE A 20 -9.01 -0.92 10.28
N ILE A 21 -7.90 -1.66 10.21
CA ILE A 21 -7.87 -2.98 9.54
C ILE A 21 -8.82 -3.97 10.22
N ILE A 22 -8.85 -4.00 11.57
CA ILE A 22 -9.77 -4.86 12.32
C ILE A 22 -11.22 -4.48 11.98
N LEU A 23 -11.58 -3.21 12.13
CA LEU A 23 -12.93 -2.71 11.81
C LEU A 23 -13.32 -3.02 10.36
N PHE A 24 -12.41 -2.78 9.42
CA PHE A 24 -12.64 -3.05 8.01
C PHE A 24 -12.90 -4.54 7.74
N LEU A 25 -12.17 -5.47 8.37
CA LEU A 25 -12.34 -6.90 8.12
C LEU A 25 -13.54 -7.51 8.87
N THR A 26 -13.89 -6.99 10.05
CA THR A 26 -14.92 -7.58 10.93
C THR A 26 -16.29 -6.91 10.86
N ASN A 27 -16.38 -5.68 10.34
CA ASN A 27 -17.65 -4.96 10.23
C ASN A 27 -18.10 -4.88 8.76
N ASP A 28 -19.19 -5.57 8.43
CA ASP A 28 -19.69 -5.64 7.04
C ASP A 28 -20.19 -4.30 6.51
N ILE A 29 -20.73 -3.42 7.37
CA ILE A 29 -21.18 -2.09 6.96
C ILE A 29 -19.98 -1.26 6.50
N ILE A 30 -18.92 -1.22 7.30
CA ILE A 30 -17.68 -0.50 6.97
C ILE A 30 -17.00 -1.13 5.75
N PHE A 31 -16.91 -2.46 5.70
CA PHE A 31 -16.32 -3.20 4.59
C PHE A 31 -17.01 -2.85 3.27
N ASN A 32 -18.33 -3.01 3.20
CA ASN A 32 -19.12 -2.76 2.00
C ASN A 32 -19.08 -1.28 1.59
N TRP A 33 -19.17 -0.36 2.55
CA TRP A 33 -19.07 1.08 2.30
C TRP A 33 -17.71 1.49 1.69
N ALA A 34 -16.62 0.92 2.20
CA ALA A 34 -15.27 1.18 1.71
C ALA A 34 -15.04 0.49 0.35
N PHE A 35 -15.51 -0.75 0.17
CA PHE A 35 -15.41 -1.46 -1.10
C PHE A 35 -16.20 -0.79 -2.22
N ALA A 36 -17.41 -0.27 -1.95
CA ALA A 36 -18.18 0.51 -2.92
C ALA A 36 -17.37 1.71 -3.46
N ARG A 37 -16.59 2.36 -2.61
CA ARG A 37 -15.67 3.44 -3.01
C ARG A 37 -14.40 2.95 -3.69
N HIS A 38 -13.93 1.76 -3.32
CA HIS A 38 -12.75 1.15 -3.93
C HIS A 38 -12.92 0.77 -5.40
N HIS A 39 -14.16 0.67 -5.88
CA HIS A 39 -14.48 0.58 -7.31
C HIS A 39 -13.95 1.78 -8.09
N ASN A 40 -13.75 2.91 -7.43
CA ASN A 40 -13.09 4.06 -8.02
C ASN A 40 -11.59 3.79 -8.17
N ILE A 41 -11.15 3.53 -9.41
CA ILE A 41 -9.77 3.17 -9.73
C ILE A 41 -8.73 4.25 -9.38
N TRP A 42 -9.15 5.50 -9.14
CA TRP A 42 -8.24 6.53 -8.62
C TRP A 42 -7.62 6.13 -7.28
N SER A 43 -8.37 5.38 -6.46
CA SER A 43 -7.83 4.78 -5.23
C SER A 43 -6.70 3.79 -5.51
N TRP A 44 -6.68 3.12 -6.68
CA TRP A 44 -5.64 2.16 -7.04
C TRP A 44 -4.36 2.87 -7.48
N TYR A 45 -4.49 4.01 -8.14
CA TYR A 45 -3.36 4.82 -8.59
C TYR A 45 -2.66 5.57 -7.44
N ILE A 46 -3.42 6.09 -6.47
CA ILE A 46 -2.82 6.84 -5.34
C ILE A 46 -2.08 5.92 -4.36
N ARG A 47 -2.55 4.68 -4.17
CA ARG A 47 -2.02 3.75 -3.16
C ARG A 47 -0.51 3.50 -3.28
N PRO A 48 0.04 3.14 -4.46
CA PRO A 48 1.47 3.00 -4.64
C PRO A 48 2.25 4.28 -4.33
N LEU A 49 1.67 5.46 -4.56
CA LEU A 49 2.38 6.73 -4.37
C LEU A 49 2.75 6.99 -2.90
N PHE A 50 2.01 6.41 -1.94
CA PHE A 50 2.36 6.48 -0.52
C PHE A 50 3.65 5.77 -0.15
N ILE A 51 4.19 4.92 -1.01
CA ILE A 51 5.54 4.35 -0.83
C ILE A 51 6.58 5.48 -0.77
N ILE A 52 6.44 6.54 -1.57
CA ILE A 52 7.38 7.67 -1.61
C ILE A 52 7.49 8.38 -0.25
N PRO A 53 6.40 8.90 0.37
CA PRO A 53 6.49 9.54 1.68
C PRO A 53 6.93 8.54 2.77
N ILE A 54 6.55 7.26 2.71
CA ILE A 54 7.06 6.24 3.65
C ILE A 54 8.59 6.18 3.59
N ILE A 55 9.15 6.04 2.39
CA ILE A 55 10.60 6.00 2.17
C ILE A 55 11.26 7.30 2.65
N PHE A 56 10.69 8.45 2.30
CA PHE A 56 11.21 9.76 2.67
C PHE A 56 11.28 9.95 4.19
N PHE A 57 10.20 9.64 4.91
CA PHE A 57 10.17 9.74 6.37
C PHE A 57 11.01 8.65 7.04
N ALA A 58 11.14 7.47 6.43
CA ALA A 58 12.09 6.46 6.85
C ALA A 58 13.53 6.98 6.77
N PHE A 59 13.96 7.62 5.67
CA PHE A 59 15.29 8.26 5.61
C PHE A 59 15.54 9.29 6.70
N LYS A 60 14.48 10.00 7.13
CA LYS A 60 14.53 10.97 8.23
C LYS A 60 14.38 10.36 9.62
N LYS A 61 14.13 9.05 9.71
CA LYS A 61 13.82 8.32 10.95
C LYS A 61 12.67 8.96 11.74
N SER A 62 11.65 9.49 11.05
CA SER A 62 10.43 10.01 11.70
C SER A 62 9.37 8.93 11.74
N LEU A 63 9.04 8.45 12.94
CA LEU A 63 8.02 7.42 13.12
C LEU A 63 6.63 7.94 12.78
N THR A 64 6.33 9.20 13.14
CA THR A 64 5.05 9.81 12.77
C THR A 64 4.87 9.85 11.27
N GLY A 65 5.88 10.32 10.54
CA GLY A 65 5.80 10.40 9.08
C GLY A 65 5.64 9.04 8.41
N ILE A 66 6.34 8.01 8.91
CA ILE A 66 6.20 6.63 8.42
C ILE A 66 4.77 6.12 8.65
N PHE A 67 4.31 6.12 9.90
CA PHE A 67 3.02 5.51 10.24
C PHE A 67 1.81 6.32 9.75
N ALA A 68 1.91 7.65 9.69
CA ALA A 68 0.89 8.48 9.05
C ALA A 68 0.76 8.16 7.55
N SER A 69 1.88 7.92 6.87
CA SER A 69 1.87 7.56 5.43
C SER A 69 1.33 6.15 5.20
N ILE A 70 1.61 5.19 6.10
CA ILE A 70 1.02 3.85 6.07
C ILE A 70 -0.49 3.92 6.32
N PHE A 71 -0.91 4.69 7.33
CA PHE A 71 -2.33 4.91 7.62
C PHE A 71 -3.06 5.53 6.42
N ALA A 72 -2.46 6.54 5.78
CA ALA A 72 -2.98 7.14 4.56
C ALA A 72 -3.09 6.13 3.41
N LEU A 73 -2.08 5.26 3.23
CA LEU A 73 -2.12 4.19 2.23
C LEU A 73 -3.34 3.27 2.43
N PHE A 74 -3.58 2.80 3.65
CA PHE A 74 -4.70 1.91 3.92
C PHE A 74 -6.06 2.61 3.77
N THR A 75 -6.18 3.85 4.27
CA THR A 75 -7.44 4.60 4.20
C THR A 75 -7.75 5.14 2.81
N SER A 76 -6.74 5.31 1.95
CA SER A 76 -6.91 5.82 0.58
C SER A 76 -7.83 4.98 -0.32
N MET A 77 -8.13 3.74 0.10
CA MET A 77 -9.13 2.87 -0.51
C MET A 77 -10.50 3.55 -0.69
N PHE A 78 -10.89 4.42 0.25
CA PHE A 78 -12.23 5.03 0.29
C PHE A 78 -12.22 6.57 0.23
N TRP A 79 -11.11 7.18 -0.18
CA TRP A 79 -11.03 8.66 -0.28
C TRP A 79 -11.83 9.24 -1.43
N PHE A 80 -12.10 8.43 -2.45
CA PHE A 80 -12.87 8.82 -3.63
C PHE A 80 -14.33 8.36 -3.47
N PRO A 81 -15.31 9.08 -4.05
CA PRO A 81 -16.70 8.65 -4.01
C PRO A 81 -16.89 7.33 -4.78
N ALA A 82 -17.92 6.58 -4.39
CA ALA A 82 -18.35 5.42 -5.15
C ALA A 82 -18.73 5.88 -6.57
N PRO A 83 -18.20 5.24 -7.61
CA PRO A 83 -18.47 5.67 -8.98
C PRO A 83 -19.89 5.28 -9.38
N GLU A 84 -20.53 6.07 -10.26
CA GLU A 84 -21.86 5.75 -10.80
C GLU A 84 -21.80 4.50 -11.71
N THR A 85 -20.69 4.32 -12.43
CA THR A 85 -20.44 3.17 -13.30
C THR A 85 -19.01 2.67 -13.13
N SER A 86 -18.81 1.36 -13.29
CA SER A 86 -17.49 0.71 -13.26
C SER A 86 -17.38 -0.29 -14.40
N SER A 87 -16.18 -0.51 -14.91
CA SER A 87 -15.99 -1.49 -15.98
C SER A 87 -16.26 -2.91 -15.46
N PRO A 88 -16.77 -3.82 -16.31
CA PRO A 88 -17.01 -5.21 -15.91
C PRO A 88 -15.75 -5.88 -15.34
N GLN A 89 -14.57 -5.58 -15.89
CA GLN A 89 -13.30 -6.13 -15.42
C GLN A 89 -12.97 -5.69 -13.98
N VAL A 90 -13.25 -4.43 -13.63
CA VAL A 90 -13.04 -3.91 -12.26
C VAL A 90 -14.02 -4.57 -11.30
N MET A 91 -15.30 -4.70 -11.69
CA MET A 91 -16.32 -5.37 -10.87
C MET A 91 -15.92 -6.82 -10.57
N THR A 92 -15.54 -7.58 -11.61
CA THR A 92 -15.12 -8.98 -11.47
C THR A 92 -13.87 -9.11 -10.59
N PHE A 93 -12.87 -8.25 -10.80
CA PHE A 93 -11.66 -8.26 -9.97
C PHE A 93 -11.98 -8.00 -8.49
N LEU A 94 -12.81 -7.00 -8.21
CA LEU A 94 -13.17 -6.66 -6.83
C LEU A 94 -14.05 -7.72 -6.18
N ALA A 95 -14.90 -8.41 -6.94
CA ALA A 95 -15.64 -9.57 -6.42
C ALA A 95 -14.68 -10.66 -5.93
N TYR A 96 -13.66 -11.00 -6.73
CA TYR A 96 -12.60 -11.93 -6.30
C TYR A 96 -11.83 -11.42 -5.08
N GLU A 97 -11.48 -10.14 -5.03
CA GLU A 97 -10.77 -9.57 -3.88
C GLU A 97 -11.63 -9.60 -2.61
N MET A 98 -12.92 -9.32 -2.71
CA MET A 98 -13.87 -9.42 -1.59
C MET A 98 -14.00 -10.86 -1.10
N GLU A 99 -14.18 -11.82 -2.01
CA GLU A 99 -14.24 -13.25 -1.67
C GLU A 99 -12.95 -13.70 -1.00
N TYR A 100 -11.79 -13.32 -1.54
CA TYR A 100 -10.50 -13.63 -0.92
C TYR A 100 -10.38 -13.06 0.49
N LEU A 101 -10.79 -11.80 0.71
CA LEU A 101 -10.69 -11.15 2.02
C LEU A 101 -11.64 -11.76 3.05
N LYS A 102 -12.89 -12.06 2.67
CA LYS A 102 -13.92 -12.65 3.55
C LYS A 102 -13.85 -14.18 3.65
N GLY A 103 -13.12 -14.83 2.75
CA GLY A 103 -12.94 -16.28 2.73
C GLY A 103 -12.13 -16.81 3.91
N VAL A 104 -12.08 -18.14 4.02
CA VAL A 104 -11.43 -18.85 5.14
C VAL A 104 -9.93 -18.54 5.22
N TRP A 105 -9.41 -18.40 6.44
CA TRP A 105 -7.99 -18.25 6.70
C TRP A 105 -7.23 -19.56 6.52
N THR A 106 -6.82 -19.84 5.29
CA THR A 106 -5.94 -20.96 4.95
C THR A 106 -4.46 -20.59 5.14
N ALA A 107 -3.58 -21.59 5.25
CA ALA A 107 -2.14 -21.34 5.37
C ALA A 107 -1.57 -20.46 4.21
N PRO A 108 -1.92 -20.68 2.92
CA PRO A 108 -1.51 -19.79 1.84
C PRO A 108 -2.00 -18.34 2.01
N LYS A 109 -3.25 -18.14 2.47
CA LYS A 109 -3.79 -16.79 2.74
C LYS A 109 -3.03 -16.09 3.87
N ILE A 110 -2.67 -16.81 4.93
CA ILE A 110 -1.86 -16.28 6.04
C ILE A 110 -0.49 -15.83 5.51
N ILE A 111 0.22 -16.70 4.77
CA ILE A 111 1.54 -16.39 4.20
C ILE A 111 1.47 -15.17 3.28
N MET A 112 0.47 -15.13 2.39
CA MET A 112 0.26 -13.99 1.50
C MET A 112 -0.04 -12.70 2.29
N SER A 113 -0.86 -12.78 3.33
CA SER A 113 -1.19 -11.63 4.18
C SER A 113 0.03 -11.11 4.95
N LEU A 114 0.92 -12.00 5.40
CA LEU A 114 2.18 -11.63 6.07
C LEU A 114 3.18 -10.93 5.12
N SER A 115 3.05 -11.09 3.80
CA SER A 115 3.89 -10.36 2.85
C SER A 115 3.73 -8.84 2.96
N VAL A 116 2.55 -8.35 3.39
CA VAL A 116 2.25 -6.93 3.54
C VAL A 116 3.06 -6.28 4.69
N PRO A 117 3.01 -6.76 5.94
CA PRO A 117 3.87 -6.22 7.00
C PRO A 117 5.36 -6.45 6.71
N ILE A 118 5.75 -7.59 6.13
CA ILE A 118 7.15 -7.85 5.73
C ILE A 118 7.63 -6.81 4.73
N PHE A 119 6.80 -6.48 3.72
CA PHE A 119 7.09 -5.43 2.75
C PHE A 119 7.43 -4.11 3.42
N PHE A 120 6.58 -3.63 4.35
CA PHE A 120 6.83 -2.37 5.05
C PHE A 120 8.11 -2.42 5.91
N ILE A 121 8.33 -3.52 6.64
CA ILE A 121 9.53 -3.70 7.47
C ILE A 121 10.80 -3.63 6.61
N VAL A 122 10.85 -4.40 5.53
CA VAL A 122 12.02 -4.44 4.63
C VAL A 122 12.23 -3.08 3.96
N LEU A 123 11.16 -2.42 3.51
CA LEU A 123 11.21 -1.08 2.90
C LEU A 123 11.80 -0.04 3.86
N ILE A 124 11.31 -0.01 5.11
CA ILE A 124 11.76 0.92 6.15
C ILE A 124 13.23 0.65 6.51
N ILE A 125 13.61 -0.62 6.73
CA ILE A 125 15.00 -1.01 7.04
C ILE A 125 15.93 -0.65 5.88
N ALA A 126 15.54 -0.89 4.63
CA ALA A 126 16.31 -0.54 3.45
C ALA A 126 16.58 0.98 3.38
N ALA A 127 15.57 1.80 3.66
CA ALA A 127 15.70 3.25 3.73
C ALA A 127 16.60 3.70 4.89
N TRP A 128 16.43 3.15 6.11
CA TRP A 128 17.29 3.45 7.26
C TRP A 128 18.77 3.13 7.01
N LYS A 129 19.04 2.00 6.36
CA LYS A 129 20.40 1.58 5.99
C LYS A 129 20.93 2.29 4.74
N LYS A 130 20.13 3.14 4.10
CA LYS A 130 20.43 3.77 2.80
C LYS A 130 20.84 2.76 1.73
N ASN A 131 20.29 1.54 1.79
CA ASN A 131 20.55 0.48 0.82
C ASN A 131 19.61 0.64 -0.37
N TRP A 132 20.05 1.42 -1.37
CA TRP A 132 19.27 1.72 -2.57
C TRP A 132 18.91 0.50 -3.41
N ARG A 133 19.80 -0.51 -3.46
CA ARG A 133 19.55 -1.75 -4.23
C ARG A 133 18.40 -2.53 -3.60
N LEU A 134 18.44 -2.70 -2.28
CA LEU A 134 17.36 -3.36 -1.54
C LEU A 134 16.05 -2.57 -1.63
N LEU A 135 16.12 -1.23 -1.53
CA LEU A 135 14.95 -0.36 -1.64
C LEU A 135 14.24 -0.49 -3.00
N LEU A 136 15.00 -0.48 -4.11
CA LEU A 136 14.43 -0.70 -5.43
C LEU A 136 13.91 -2.13 -5.59
N GLY A 137 14.68 -3.11 -5.12
CA GLY A 137 14.30 -4.53 -5.17
C GLY A 137 12.97 -4.81 -4.47
N VAL A 138 12.74 -4.26 -3.28
CA VAL A 138 11.49 -4.48 -2.53
C VAL A 138 10.29 -3.80 -3.19
N VAL A 139 10.45 -2.61 -3.78
CA VAL A 139 9.37 -1.91 -4.50
C VAL A 139 9.00 -2.67 -5.79
N ILE A 140 9.99 -3.15 -6.54
CA ILE A 140 9.76 -3.96 -7.75
C ILE A 140 9.09 -5.29 -7.37
N ALA A 141 9.60 -5.98 -6.34
CA ALA A 141 9.05 -7.25 -5.88
C ALA A 141 7.58 -7.11 -5.45
N ALA A 142 7.22 -6.04 -4.75
CA ALA A 142 5.83 -5.78 -4.35
C ALA A 142 4.89 -5.54 -5.54
N ALA A 143 5.35 -4.78 -6.55
CA ALA A 143 4.58 -4.56 -7.76
C ALA A 143 4.37 -5.86 -8.54
N LEU A 144 5.44 -6.66 -8.72
CA LEU A 144 5.36 -7.97 -9.38
C LEU A 144 4.45 -8.93 -8.62
N LEU A 145 4.58 -9.01 -7.29
CA LEU A 145 3.72 -9.86 -6.46
C LEU A 145 2.24 -9.48 -6.62
N LYS A 146 1.91 -8.18 -6.57
CA LYS A 146 0.52 -7.73 -6.76
C LYS A 146 0.01 -8.04 -8.16
N ILE A 147 0.82 -7.87 -9.20
CA ILE A 147 0.44 -8.19 -10.58
C ILE A 147 0.22 -9.70 -10.75
N ILE A 148 1.19 -10.52 -10.34
CA ILE A 148 1.12 -11.98 -10.44
C ILE A 148 -0.10 -12.50 -9.67
N TRP A 149 -0.28 -12.06 -8.43
CA TRP A 149 -1.44 -12.46 -7.63
C TRP A 149 -2.75 -12.07 -8.32
N SER A 150 -2.84 -10.84 -8.84
CA SER A 150 -4.07 -10.39 -9.51
C SER A 150 -4.38 -11.26 -10.74
N VAL A 151 -3.41 -11.52 -11.60
CA VAL A 151 -3.62 -12.29 -12.84
C VAL A 151 -3.85 -13.77 -12.56
N VAL A 152 -3.09 -14.38 -11.66
CA VAL A 152 -3.21 -15.82 -11.34
C VAL A 152 -4.55 -16.16 -10.71
N PHE A 153 -5.07 -15.30 -9.82
CA PHE A 153 -6.29 -15.60 -9.06
C PHE A 153 -7.57 -15.06 -9.69
N SER A 154 -7.51 -14.07 -10.59
CA SER A 154 -8.70 -13.47 -11.21
C SER A 154 -8.67 -13.42 -12.74
N GLY A 155 -7.68 -14.06 -13.38
CA GLY A 155 -7.56 -14.17 -14.82
C GLY A 155 -7.50 -12.80 -15.51
N GLU A 156 -8.30 -12.63 -16.57
CA GLU A 156 -8.36 -11.40 -17.37
C GLU A 156 -8.80 -10.18 -16.55
N ALA A 157 -9.63 -10.36 -15.52
CA ALA A 157 -10.04 -9.26 -14.63
C ALA A 157 -8.85 -8.66 -13.88
N GLY A 158 -7.85 -9.49 -13.54
CA GLY A 158 -6.60 -9.07 -12.91
C GLY A 158 -5.76 -8.12 -13.76
N MET A 159 -6.04 -8.05 -15.06
CA MET A 159 -5.37 -7.12 -15.97
C MET A 159 -5.68 -5.65 -15.67
N SER A 160 -6.81 -5.39 -14.99
CA SER A 160 -7.19 -4.05 -14.54
C SER A 160 -6.18 -3.41 -13.57
N VAL A 161 -5.42 -4.22 -12.83
CA VAL A 161 -4.44 -3.77 -11.84
C VAL A 161 -3.10 -3.40 -12.45
N LEU A 162 -2.78 -3.88 -13.67
CA LEU A 162 -1.47 -3.65 -14.30
C LEU A 162 -1.16 -2.17 -14.46
N LYS A 163 -2.10 -1.38 -15.00
CA LYS A 163 -1.89 0.04 -15.25
C LYS A 163 -1.55 0.79 -13.94
N PRO A 164 -2.38 0.72 -12.87
CA PRO A 164 -2.01 1.31 -11.58
C PRO A 164 -0.68 0.81 -11.02
N ALA A 165 -0.40 -0.49 -11.08
CA ALA A 165 0.82 -1.07 -10.51
C ALA A 165 2.08 -0.60 -11.25
N ILE A 166 2.07 -0.59 -12.59
CA ILE A 166 3.20 -0.15 -13.41
C ILE A 166 3.40 1.35 -13.27
N THR A 167 2.33 2.16 -13.35
CA THR A 167 2.41 3.61 -13.16
C THR A 167 2.97 3.95 -11.77
N GLY A 168 2.45 3.31 -10.73
CA GLY A 168 2.95 3.45 -9.36
C GLY A 168 4.42 3.09 -9.24
N LEU A 169 4.85 1.97 -9.83
CA LEU A 169 6.24 1.52 -9.84
C LEU A 169 7.17 2.54 -10.49
N ILE A 170 6.83 3.03 -11.69
CA ILE A 170 7.62 4.03 -12.43
C ILE A 170 7.79 5.29 -11.57
N ILE A 171 6.70 5.79 -10.99
CA ILE A 171 6.72 7.00 -10.17
C ILE A 171 7.54 6.78 -8.89
N CYS A 172 7.41 5.62 -8.23
CA CYS A 172 8.17 5.29 -7.03
C CYS A 172 9.68 5.20 -7.33
N ILE A 173 10.08 4.52 -8.41
CA ILE A 173 11.49 4.44 -8.83
C ILE A 173 12.02 5.84 -9.15
N GLY A 174 11.27 6.65 -9.90
CA GLY A 174 11.62 8.03 -10.21
C GLY A 174 11.81 8.89 -8.95
N GLY A 175 10.89 8.80 -8.00
CA GLY A 175 10.96 9.51 -6.72
C GLY A 175 12.16 9.09 -5.87
N VAL A 176 12.44 7.78 -5.79
CA VAL A 176 13.63 7.25 -5.09
C VAL A 176 14.92 7.75 -5.74
N TYR A 177 15.00 7.71 -7.07
CA TYR A 177 16.17 8.17 -7.82
C TYR A 177 16.40 9.68 -7.64
N TYR A 178 15.33 10.49 -7.76
CA TYR A 178 15.39 11.93 -7.52
C TYR A 178 15.89 12.26 -6.12
N TYR A 179 15.37 11.58 -5.10
CA TYR A 179 15.80 11.77 -3.72
C TYR A 179 17.28 11.39 -3.51
N LYS A 180 17.73 10.26 -4.08
CA LYS A 180 19.15 9.86 -4.06
C LYS A 180 20.06 10.92 -4.67
N LYS A 181 19.69 11.46 -5.83
CA LYS A 181 20.46 12.51 -6.53
C LYS A 181 20.55 13.80 -5.72
N ASN A 182 19.50 14.18 -5.00
CA ASN A 182 19.54 15.36 -4.14
C ASN A 182 20.37 15.16 -2.88
N LEU A 183 20.43 13.95 -2.33
CA LEU A 183 21.33 13.63 -1.22
C LEU A 183 22.79 13.67 -1.61
N SER A 184 23.15 13.24 -2.83
CA SER A 184 24.54 13.29 -3.29
C SER A 184 25.04 14.71 -3.58
N LYS A 185 24.15 15.63 -3.97
CA LYS A 185 24.48 17.05 -4.19
C LYS A 185 24.71 17.86 -2.91
N LYS A 186 24.24 17.35 -1.76
CA LYS A 186 24.39 18.01 -0.44
C LYS A 186 25.61 17.54 0.35
N LYS A 187 26.35 16.56 -0.19
CA LYS A 187 27.64 16.12 0.33
C LYS A 187 28.74 16.81 -0.46
#